data_AF-A0A0F8XGD2-F1
#
_entry.id   AF-A0A0F8XGD2-F1
#
_cell.length_a   1.000
_cell.length_b   1.000
_cell.length_c   1.000
_cell.angle_alpha   90.00
_cell.angle_beta   90.00
_cell.angle_gamma   90.00
#
_symmetry.space_group_name_H-M   'P 1'
#
loop_
_entity.id
_entity.type
_entity.pdbx_description
1 polymer ?
#
loop_
_entity_poly.entity_id
_entity_poly.type
_entity_poly.pdbx_seq_one_letter_code
_entity_poly.pdbx_strand_id
1 'polypeptide(L)'
;MKASEVSPGDTIYVRSSFFFSHGCGDFVGGKAIIESIRDGMSAGKPTPFVIFVGVNTLYNLDLLMEEQEKLREQFGDSWAHAEPDMRFEFNRY
;
A
#
# COMPACT_ATOMS: atom_id res chain seq x y z
N MET A 1 2.06 -15.85 4.66
CA MET A 1 1.21 -15.16 5.65
C MET A 1 -0.17 -15.02 5.02
N LYS A 2 -1.26 -15.35 5.72
CA LYS A 2 -2.63 -15.34 5.20
C LYS A 2 -3.38 -14.07 5.63
N ALA A 3 -4.39 -13.65 4.88
CA ALA A 3 -5.19 -12.46 5.19
C ALA A 3 -5.87 -12.52 6.58
N SER A 4 -6.22 -13.72 7.05
CA SER A 4 -6.79 -13.94 8.38
C SER A 4 -5.81 -13.74 9.55
N GLU A 5 -4.52 -13.59 9.26
CA GLU A 5 -3.44 -13.51 10.26
C GLU A 5 -2.94 -12.09 10.51
N VAL A 6 -3.48 -11.09 9.80
CA VAL A 6 -3.07 -9.69 9.93
C VAL A 6 -4.17 -8.85 10.58
N SER A 7 -3.74 -7.82 11.29
CA SER A 7 -4.59 -6.96 12.11
C SER A 7 -4.15 -5.50 12.02
N PRO A 8 -5.02 -4.54 12.38
CA PRO A 8 -4.63 -3.15 12.53
C PRO A 8 -3.41 -2.99 13.45
N GLY A 9 -2.40 -2.25 12.97
CA GLY A 9 -1.09 -2.10 13.63
C GLY A 9 0.02 -2.96 13.04
N ASP A 10 -0.31 -4.03 12.30
CA ASP A 10 0.71 -4.86 11.65
C ASP A 10 1.38 -4.12 10.49
N THR A 11 2.64 -4.45 10.24
CA THR A 11 3.42 -3.91 9.12
C THR A 11 3.52 -4.96 8.01
N ILE A 12 3.02 -4.62 6.82
CA ILE A 12 3.14 -5.46 5.62
C ILE A 12 3.58 -4.60 4.43
N TYR A 13 3.97 -5.24 3.33
CA TYR A 13 4.41 -4.55 2.13
C TYR A 13 3.24 -4.16 1.23
N VAL A 14 3.30 -2.95 0.66
CA VAL A 14 2.34 -2.45 -0.34
C VAL A 14 3.01 -2.29 -1.71
N ARG A 15 2.23 -2.50 -2.77
CA ARG A 15 2.67 -2.26 -4.15
C ARG A 15 2.86 -0.76 -4.39
N SER A 16 3.83 -0.43 -5.24
CA SER A 16 3.94 0.88 -5.87
C SER A 16 2.66 1.25 -6.63
N SER A 17 1.95 2.27 -6.15
CA SER A 17 0.86 2.92 -6.88
C SER A 17 1.41 4.14 -7.64
N PHE A 18 1.29 4.15 -8.97
CA PHE A 18 1.55 5.34 -9.78
C PHE A 18 0.26 6.17 -9.85
N PHE A 19 0.28 7.43 -9.41
CA PHE A 19 -0.75 8.38 -9.80
C PHE A 19 -0.26 9.14 -11.05
N PHE A 20 -1.01 9.02 -12.15
CA PHE A 20 -0.69 9.75 -13.39
C PHE A 20 -0.72 11.28 -13.24
N SER A 21 -1.17 11.80 -12.10
CA SER A 21 -1.36 13.23 -11.81
C SER A 21 -0.26 13.88 -10.97
N HIS A 22 0.66 13.13 -10.38
CA HIS A 22 1.72 13.68 -9.53
C HIS A 22 3.07 13.16 -10.06
N GLY A 23 4.01 14.07 -10.31
CA GLY A 23 5.28 13.76 -10.97
C GLY A 23 6.19 12.77 -10.25
N CYS A 24 7.31 12.43 -10.90
CA CYS A 24 8.49 11.60 -10.53
C CYS A 24 8.74 11.15 -9.05
N GLY A 25 8.19 11.80 -8.03
CA GLY A 25 8.16 11.37 -6.63
C GLY A 25 7.02 10.42 -6.25
N ASP A 26 6.22 9.97 -7.22
CA ASP A 26 4.93 9.29 -6.99
C ASP A 26 5.02 7.76 -6.85
N PHE A 27 6.05 7.28 -6.15
CA PHE A 27 6.30 5.86 -5.92
C PHE A 27 5.91 5.47 -4.50
N VAL A 28 4.65 5.12 -4.26
CA VAL A 28 4.18 4.64 -2.94
C VAL A 28 4.34 3.12 -2.85
N GLY A 29 5.53 2.61 -2.53
CA GLY A 29 5.77 1.17 -2.35
C GLY A 29 6.75 0.89 -1.22
N GLY A 30 6.51 -0.17 -0.44
CA GLY A 30 7.34 -0.52 0.73
C GLY A 30 6.51 -0.96 1.94
N LYS A 31 7.13 -0.97 3.12
CA LYS A 31 6.47 -1.30 4.39
C LYS A 31 5.43 -0.23 4.76
N ALA A 32 4.23 -0.66 5.11
CA ALA A 32 3.15 0.22 5.58
C ALA A 32 2.43 -0.42 6.77
N ILE A 33 1.92 0.43 7.67
CA ILE A 33 1.17 -0.01 8.86
C ILE A 33 -0.31 -0.10 8.51
N ILE A 34 -0.94 -1.22 8.81
CA ILE A 34 -2.38 -1.40 8.63
C ILE A 34 -3.13 -0.46 9.57
N GLU A 35 -3.93 0.44 9.01
CA GLU A 35 -4.83 1.31 9.76
C GLU A 35 -6.15 0.61 10.06
N SER A 36 -6.75 0.00 9.04
CA SER A 36 -8.00 -0.76 9.21
C SER A 36 -8.20 -1.79 8.10
N ILE A 37 -9.00 -2.81 8.41
CA ILE A 37 -9.45 -3.82 7.46
C ILE A 37 -10.97 -3.72 7.39
N ARG A 38 -11.53 -3.70 6.18
CA ARG A 38 -12.97 -3.59 5.93
C ARG A 38 -13.40 -4.59 4.89
N ASP A 39 -14.55 -5.22 5.09
CA ASP A 39 -15.14 -6.05 4.07
C ASP A 39 -15.73 -5.20 2.95
N GLY A 40 -15.43 -5.58 1.72
CA GLY A 40 -15.97 -4.98 0.51
C GLY A 40 -16.34 -6.04 -0.51
N MET A 41 -16.60 -5.61 -1.74
CA MET A 41 -16.90 -6.50 -2.86
C MET A 41 -15.83 -6.37 -3.93
N SER A 42 -15.22 -7.49 -4.31
CA SER A 42 -14.28 -7.57 -5.44
C SER A 42 -14.73 -8.66 -6.41
N ALA A 43 -14.89 -8.32 -7.70
CA ALA A 43 -15.38 -9.24 -8.73
C ALA A 43 -16.67 -10.01 -8.34
N GLY A 44 -17.58 -9.35 -7.60
CA GLY A 44 -18.85 -9.92 -7.15
C GLY A 44 -18.74 -10.85 -5.92
N LYS A 45 -17.58 -10.94 -5.29
CA LYS A 45 -17.35 -11.74 -4.06
C LYS A 45 -17.06 -10.83 -2.87
N PRO A 46 -17.53 -11.17 -1.66
CA PRO A 46 -17.06 -10.54 -0.44
C PRO A 46 -15.54 -10.71 -0.31
N THR A 47 -14.84 -9.64 -0.02
CA THR A 47 -13.37 -9.63 0.01
C THR A 47 -12.88 -8.64 1.05
N PRO A 48 -11.90 -9.01 1.89
CA PRO A 48 -11.27 -8.08 2.80
C PRO A 48 -10.43 -7.06 2.04
N PHE A 49 -10.66 -5.79 2.32
CA PHE A 49 -9.84 -4.68 1.86
C PHE A 49 -9.08 -4.06 3.02
N VAL A 50 -7.83 -3.69 2.77
CA VAL A 50 -6.94 -3.11 3.77
C VAL A 50 -6.62 -1.65 3.43
N ILE A 51 -6.64 -0.82 4.47
CA ILE A 51 -6.26 0.59 4.47
C ILE A 51 -5.00 0.72 5.32
N PHE A 52 -4.03 1.51 4.86
CA PHE A 52 -2.78 1.74 5.57
C PHE A 52 -2.65 3.20 6.00
N VAL A 53 -1.94 3.41 7.11
CA VAL A 53 -1.67 4.74 7.66
C VAL A 53 -0.94 5.57 6.61
N GLY A 54 -1.57 6.68 6.19
CA GLY A 54 -0.98 7.62 5.23
C GLY A 54 -0.92 7.13 3.78
N VAL A 55 -1.36 5.91 3.47
CA VAL A 55 -1.46 5.45 2.08
C VAL A 55 -2.91 5.60 1.63
N ASN A 56 -3.17 6.55 0.75
CA ASN A 56 -4.52 6.82 0.23
C ASN A 56 -4.90 5.83 -0.90
N THR A 57 -4.76 4.53 -0.63
CA THR A 57 -5.10 3.46 -1.58
C THR A 57 -5.67 2.26 -0.83
N LEU A 58 -6.73 1.69 -1.39
CA LEU A 58 -7.37 0.47 -0.89
C LEU A 58 -6.80 -0.75 -1.60
N TYR A 59 -6.39 -1.78 -0.86
CA TYR A 59 -5.89 -3.02 -1.47
C TYR A 59 -6.78 -4.19 -1.12
N ASN A 60 -7.01 -5.08 -2.09
CA ASN A 60 -7.54 -6.41 -1.81
C ASN A 60 -6.50 -7.16 -0.99
N LEU A 61 -6.84 -7.47 0.26
CA LEU A 61 -5.89 -8.03 1.21
C LEU A 61 -5.44 -9.43 0.80
N ASP A 62 -6.34 -10.28 0.30
CA ASP A 62 -5.99 -11.64 -0.12
C ASP A 62 -4.90 -11.63 -1.20
N LEU A 63 -5.09 -10.82 -2.24
CA LEU A 63 -4.10 -10.68 -3.32
C LEU A 63 -2.79 -10.04 -2.85
N LEU A 64 -2.87 -9.10 -1.90
CA LEU A 64 -1.68 -8.45 -1.36
C LEU A 64 -0.83 -9.41 -0.52
N MET A 65 -1.49 -10.35 0.18
CA MET A 65 -0.82 -11.37 0.99
C MET A 65 -0.05 -12.38 0.13
N GLU A 66 -0.55 -12.69 -1.07
CA GLU A 66 0.13 -13.58 -2.04
C GLU A 66 1.46 -12.99 -2.55
N GLU A 67 1.62 -11.67 -2.49
CA GLU A 67 2.78 -10.98 -3.07
C GLU A 67 3.81 -10.54 -2.03
N GLN A 68 3.57 -10.78 -0.74
CA GLN A 68 4.44 -10.24 0.32
C GLN A 68 5.91 -10.62 0.14
N GLU A 69 6.20 -11.84 -0.32
CA GLU A 69 7.58 -12.27 -0.57
C GLU A 69 8.23 -11.46 -1.70
N LYS A 70 7.52 -11.30 -2.83
CA LYS A 70 7.98 -10.51 -3.98
C LYS A 70 8.17 -9.04 -3.60
N LEU A 71 7.22 -8.45 -2.86
CA LEU A 71 7.30 -7.06 -2.45
C LEU A 71 8.42 -6.83 -1.42
N ARG A 72 8.68 -7.81 -0.55
CA ARG A 72 9.82 -7.79 0.36
C ARG A 72 11.15 -7.81 -0.40
N GLU A 73 11.29 -8.64 -1.42
CA GLU A 73 12.49 -8.66 -2.28
C GLU A 73 12.66 -7.35 -3.04
N GLN A 74 11.57 -6.76 -3.53
CA GLN A 74 11.60 -5.52 -4.28
C GLN A 74 11.95 -4.31 -3.43
N PHE A 75 11.34 -4.17 -2.24
CA PHE A 75 11.44 -2.95 -1.43
C PHE A 75 12.40 -3.09 -0.25
N GLY A 76 12.77 -4.31 0.14
CA GLY A 76 13.69 -4.57 1.26
C GLY A 76 13.20 -3.91 2.54
N ASP A 77 13.99 -2.97 3.06
CA ASP A 77 13.67 -2.22 4.29
C ASP A 77 13.00 -0.87 4.07
N SER A 78 12.67 -0.53 2.83
CA SER A 78 12.01 0.72 2.47
C SER A 78 10.60 0.79 3.07
N TRP A 79 10.23 1.97 3.56
CA TRP A 79 8.87 2.28 4.00
C TRP A 79 8.10 2.92 2.85
N ALA A 80 6.81 2.60 2.74
CA ALA A 80 5.93 3.28 1.83
C ALA A 80 5.77 4.74 2.28
N HIS A 81 6.07 5.68 1.40
CA HIS A 81 5.94 7.10 1.70
C HIS A 81 4.48 7.53 1.52
N ALA A 82 3.89 8.01 2.62
CA ALA A 82 2.50 8.44 2.73
C ALA A 82 2.20 9.77 2.03
N GLU A 83 3.21 10.60 1.81
CA GLU A 83 3.06 11.94 1.28
C GLU A 83 4.00 12.12 0.10
N PRO A 84 3.49 12.30 -1.15
CA PRO A 84 4.33 12.89 -2.18
C PRO A 84 4.85 14.23 -1.64
N ASP A 85 6.14 14.50 -1.82
CA ASP A 85 6.74 15.75 -1.35
C ASP A 85 6.11 16.92 -2.11
N MET A 86 5.09 17.56 -1.53
CA MET A 86 4.36 18.67 -2.15
C MET A 86 5.13 20.00 -2.04
N ARG A 87 6.34 20.02 -1.48
CA ARG A 87 7.15 21.24 -1.43
C ARG A 87 7.48 21.68 -2.86
N PHE A 88 7.18 22.93 -3.16
CA PHE A 88 7.29 23.55 -4.49
C PHE A 88 8.69 23.40 -5.13
N GLU A 89 9.72 23.20 -4.30
CA GLU A 89 11.12 23.07 -4.70
C GLU A 89 11.43 21.75 -5.42
N PHE A 90 10.68 20.68 -5.14
CA PHE A 90 10.93 19.33 -5.69
C PHE A 90 9.96 18.97 -6.84
N ASN A 91 8.98 19.83 -7.13
CA ASN A 91 7.93 19.62 -8.14
C ASN A 91 7.99 20.63 -9.31
N ARG A 92 9.18 21.12 -9.67
CA ARG A 92 9.32 21.99 -10.86
C ARG A 92 9.53 21.15 -12.13
N TYR A 93 8.55 21.22 -13.01
CA TYR A 93 8.70 20.98 -14.44
C TYR A 93 9.10 22.28 -15.15
#